data_AF-A0A5E7JZE3-F1
#
_entry.id   AF-A0A5E7JZE3-F1
#
_cell.length_a   1.000
_cell.length_b   1.000
_cell.length_c   1.000
_cell.angle_alpha   90.00
_cell.angle_beta   90.00
_cell.angle_gamma   90.00
#
_symmetry.space_group_name_H-M   'P 1'
#
loop_
_entity.id
_entity.type
_entity.pdbx_description
1 polymer ?
#
loop_
_entity_poly.entity_id
_entity_poly.type
_entity_poly.pdbx_seq_one_letter_code
_entity_poly.pdbx_strand_id
1 'polypeptide(L)' 'MIDESKIRERAYALWEKDACPDGADCFYWYLAQDQLESALQLSRRECAHVTNEEKVSLVNGAAATG' A
#
# COMPACT_ATOMS: atom_id res chain seq x y z
N MET A 1 -14.64 -7.17 -3.87
CA MET A 1 -15.27 -7.04 -2.54
C MET A 1 -14.28 -7.59 -1.54
N ILE A 2 -13.87 -6.81 -0.54
CA ILE A 2 -12.90 -7.27 0.46
C ILE A 2 -13.68 -8.09 1.49
N ASP A 3 -13.20 -9.28 1.81
CA ASP A 3 -13.79 -10.12 2.85
C ASP A 3 -13.63 -9.47 4.23
N GLU A 4 -14.71 -9.42 5.01
CA GLU A 4 -14.68 -8.93 6.40
C GLU A 4 -13.67 -9.70 7.26
N SER A 5 -13.48 -10.99 6.98
CA SER A 5 -12.46 -11.82 7.62
C SER A 5 -11.04 -11.27 7.45
N LYS A 6 -10.71 -10.70 6.27
CA LYS A 6 -9.41 -10.09 6.00
C LYS A 6 -9.27 -8.75 6.71
N ILE A 7 -10.34 -7.95 6.74
CA ILE A 7 -10.37 -6.68 7.47
C ILE A 7 -10.11 -6.94 8.95
N ARG A 8 -10.79 -7.93 9.53
CA ARG A 8 -10.60 -8.31 10.93
C ARG A 8 -9.19 -8.80 11.22
N GLU A 9 -8.62 -9.67 10.39
CA GLU A 9 -7.25 -10.17 10.58
C GLU A 9 -6.23 -9.03 10.57
N ARG A 10 -6.36 -8.08 9.62
CA ARG A 10 -5.50 -6.91 9.55
C ARG A 10 -5.71 -5.94 10.71
N ALA A 11 -6.96 -5.67 11.07
CA ALA A 11 -7.30 -4.81 12.20
C ALA A 11 -6.74 -5.37 13.50
N TYR A 12 -6.90 -6.68 13.72
CA TYR A 12 -6.39 -7.37 14.91
C TYR A 12 -4.85 -7.35 14.97
N ALA A 13 -4.17 -7.60 13.84
CA ALA A 13 -2.71 -7.54 13.78
C ALA A 13 -2.15 -6.13 14.05
N LEU A 14 -2.87 -5.08 13.63
CA LEU A 14 -2.51 -3.69 13.93
C LEU A 14 -2.78 -3.36 15.40
N TRP A 15 -3.93 -3.75 15.92
CA TRP A 15 -4.34 -3.53 17.31
C TRP A 15 -3.43 -4.24 18.32
N GLU A 16 -3.04 -5.49 18.04
CA GLU A 16 -2.09 -6.25 18.87
C GLU A 16 -0.70 -5.57 18.87
N LYS A 17 -0.28 -5.00 17.75
CA LYS A 17 1.00 -4.28 17.62
C LYS A 17 1.07 -3.00 18.45
N ASP A 18 -0.06 -2.30 18.60
CA ASP A 18 -0.16 -1.05 19.35
C ASP A 18 -0.49 -1.27 20.84
N ALA A 19 -0.34 -2.50 21.35
CA ALA A 19 -0.61 -2.90 22.73
C ALA A 19 -2.10 -2.86 23.14
N CYS A 20 -2.99 -3.16 22.21
CA CYS A 20 -4.42 -3.33 22.45
C CYS A 20 -5.06 -2.13 23.17
N PRO A 21 -4.98 -0.92 22.61
CA PRO A 21 -5.62 0.25 23.20
C PRO A 21 -7.13 0.05 23.28
N ASP A 22 -7.69 0.27 24.47
CA ASP A 22 -9.11 0.12 24.77
C ASP A 22 -9.92 1.21 24.04
N GLY A 23 -10.95 0.80 23.28
CA GLY A 23 -11.81 1.71 22.50
C GLY A 23 -11.26 2.12 21.13
N ALA A 24 -10.16 1.54 20.66
CA ALA A 24 -9.60 1.81 19.33
C ALA A 24 -10.08 0.83 18.25
N ASP A 25 -10.97 -0.11 18.59
CA ASP A 25 -11.43 -1.20 17.72
C ASP A 25 -11.97 -0.69 16.38
N CYS A 26 -12.82 0.35 16.42
CA CYS A 26 -13.36 0.97 15.21
C CYS A 26 -12.27 1.66 14.37
N PHE A 27 -11.30 2.31 15.02
CA PHE A 27 -10.20 2.99 14.33
C PHE A 27 -9.35 2.00 13.54
N TYR A 28 -8.95 0.88 14.17
CA TYR A 28 -8.17 -0.17 13.51
C TYR A 28 -8.96 -0.91 12.44
N TRP A 29 -10.27 -1.05 12.61
CA TRP A 29 -11.15 -1.62 11.58
C TRP A 29 -11.16 -0.79 10.29
N TYR A 30 -11.40 0.52 10.39
CA TYR A 30 -11.39 1.41 9.24
C TYR A 30 -10.00 1.50 8.59
N LEU A 31 -8.94 1.57 9.40
CA LEU A 31 -7.55 1.59 8.92
C LEU A 31 -7.17 0.30 8.17
N ALA A 32 -7.65 -0.86 8.63
CA ALA A 32 -7.43 -2.14 7.96
C ALA A 32 -8.22 -2.21 6.64
N GLN A 33 -9.45 -1.71 6.62
CA GLN A 33 -10.28 -1.65 5.42
C GLN A 33 -9.63 -0.77 4.34
N ASP A 34 -9.18 0.44 4.69
CA ASP A 34 -8.50 1.36 3.78
C ASP A 34 -7.21 0.76 3.20
N GLN A 35 -6.38 0.12 4.03
CA GLN A 35 -5.15 -0.53 3.58
C GLN A 35 -5.44 -1.70 2.63
N LEU A 36 -6.47 -2.50 2.89
CA LEU A 36 -6.86 -3.62 2.01
C LEU A 36 -7.45 -3.11 0.71
N GLU A 37 -8.21 -2.02 0.73
CA GLU A 37 -8.76 -1.41 -0.47
C GLU A 37 -7.66 -0.80 -1.34
N SER A 38 -6.75 -0.04 -0.71
CA SER A 38 -5.55 0.47 -1.35
C SER A 38 -4.69 -0.67 -1.91
N ALA A 39 -4.49 -1.77 -1.17
CA ALA A 39 -3.72 -2.93 -1.64
C ALA A 39 -4.40 -3.66 -2.81
N LEU A 40 -5.74 -3.76 -2.84
CA LEU A 40 -6.46 -4.31 -4.00
C LEU A 40 -6.41 -3.37 -5.20
N GLN A 41 -6.49 -2.05 -4.98
CA GLN A 41 -6.36 -1.05 -6.03
C GLN A 41 -4.96 -1.04 -6.62
N LEU A 42 -3.93 -1.12 -5.76
CA LEU A 42 -2.54 -1.27 -6.14
C LEU A 42 -2.34 -2.59 -6.87
N SER A 43 -2.76 -3.74 -6.33
CA SER A 43 -2.65 -5.04 -7.01
C SER A 43 -3.37 -5.05 -8.37
N ARG A 44 -4.53 -4.41 -8.49
CA ARG A 44 -5.24 -4.23 -9.76
C ARG A 44 -4.52 -3.30 -10.74
N ARG A 45 -3.85 -2.26 -10.22
CA ARG A 45 -2.98 -1.35 -11.00
C ARG A 45 -1.62 -1.97 -11.30
N GLU A 46 -1.10 -2.87 -10.49
CA GLU A 46 0.21 -3.51 -10.62
C GLU A 46 0.19 -4.58 -11.71
N CYS A 47 -0.97 -5.21 -11.98
CA CYS A 47 -1.20 -5.92 -13.24
C CYS A 47 -1.24 -5.00 -14.48
N ALA A 48 -1.21 -3.68 -14.29
CA ALA A 48 -1.10 -2.66 -15.33
C ALA A 48 0.15 -1.75 -15.17
N HIS A 49 1.07 -2.06 -14.24
CA HIS A 49 2.26 -1.26 -13.97
C HIS A 49 3.55 -2.09 -14.11
N VAL A 50 3.62 -2.89 -15.17
CA VAL A 50 4.91 -3.02 -15.86
C VAL A 50 5.07 -1.74 -16.67
N THR A 51 6.18 -1.04 -16.43
CA THR A 51 6.57 0.27 -16.95
C THR A 51 6.04 1.47 -16.16
N ASN A 52 6.91 2.05 -15.32
CA ASN A 52 7.26 3.48 -15.31
C ASN A 52 7.56 4.04 -13.91
N GLU A 53 8.71 3.68 -13.31
CA GLU A 53 9.61 4.64 -12.64
C GLU A 53 10.92 4.00 -12.12
N GLU A 54 11.79 3.58 -13.04
CA GLU A 54 13.25 3.64 -12.81
C GLU A 54 13.96 4.11 -14.10
N LYS A 55 13.44 5.18 -14.70
CA LYS A 55 14.13 5.93 -15.77
C LYS A 55 14.25 7.42 -15.47
N VAL A 56 13.98 7.84 -14.23
CA VAL A 56 14.43 9.16 -13.74
C VAL A 56 15.89 9.01 -13.33
N SER A 57 16.78 9.03 -14.33
CA SER A 57 18.25 9.13 -14.32
C SER A 57 18.69 8.36 -15.56
N LEU A 58 19.07 8.95 -16.69
CA LEU A 58 20.29 9.71 -16.84
C LEU A 58 20.28 10.31 -18.27
N VAL A 59 19.47 11.35 -18.50
CA VAL A 59 19.70 12.25 -19.63
C VAL A 59 20.56 13.39 -19.12
N ASN A 60 21.88 13.24 -19.25
CA ASN A 60 22.81 14.36 -19.20
C ASN A 60 23.99 14.05 -20.12
N GLY A 61 23.88 14.56 -21.35
CA GLY A 61 24.98 15.22 -22.06
C GLY A 61 26.16 14.36 -22.54
N ALA A 62 25.94 13.55 -23.57
CA ALA A 62 27.01 13.29 -24.53
C ALA A 62 27.18 14.54 -25.42
N ALA A 63 28.23 15.32 -25.18
CA ALA A 63 28.72 16.32 -26.13
C ALA A 63 30.25 16.20 -26.20
N ALA A 64 30.71 15.23 -26.99
CA ALA A 64 32.05 15.18 -27.52
C ALA A 64 32.05 15.84 -28.91
N THR A 65 32.73 16.98 -29.01
CA THR A 65 33.26 17.60 -30.24
C THR A 65 34.33 18.56 -29.73
N GLY A 66 35.54 18.68 -30.26
CA GLY A 66 36.25 18.14 -31.41
C GLY A 66 37.59 18.87 -31.38
#